data_AF-A0A4S8V609-F1
#
_entry.id   AF-A0A4S8V609-F1
#
_cell.length_a   1.000
_cell.length_b   1.000
_cell.length_c   1.000
_cell.angle_alpha   90.00
_cell.angle_beta   90.00
_cell.angle_gamma   90.00
#
_symmetry.space_group_name_H-M   'P 1'
#
loop_
_entity.id
_entity.type
_entity.pdbx_description
1 polymer ?
#
loop_
_entity_poly.entity_id
_entity_poly.type
_entity_poly.pdbx_seq_one_letter_code
_entity_poly.pdbx_strand_id
1 'polypeptide(L)'
;MKSFFVSAALVAAADALVARDSPCCFHLTASGGPGGVVGQLSDGQNRIGQGLPGAQYCIDSKGGLTDGNGRGCILTPPTTQFQCDQGASPTDGFSVGCDGKLSIKGNTDFKSCPTGDNGGYNIYTTAPAGQGGCVSVTLSADNCKSGCPAPAPAPAPTPKTCPAALTGAYGYPHLIVPVDSKQPDKAFGTSYNGTITSSVSSLFNFDIPSSDSGKTCSLVFLFPEQKNLETSSFDFSGAGGVDFTMLKGTASSSTTYNNKPGVATDYGVTKVAPGTSSVVATFACPAGSAIGFGLSASDGTMLSYFQDYNPSPIGLYITKC
;
A
#
# COMPACT_ATOMS: atom_id res chain seq x y z
N MET A 1 92.43 28.69 -9.84
CA MET A 1 92.53 27.33 -9.24
C MET A 1 91.20 27.01 -8.57
N LYS A 2 90.58 25.86 -8.92
CA LYS A 2 89.49 25.13 -8.23
C LYS A 2 88.10 25.80 -8.28
N SER A 3 86.97 25.14 -8.56
CA SER A 3 86.61 23.76 -8.93
C SER A 3 85.17 23.78 -9.51
N PHE A 4 84.84 22.80 -10.35
CA PHE A 4 83.47 22.47 -10.79
C PHE A 4 82.64 21.86 -9.64
N PHE A 5 81.32 22.11 -9.62
CA PHE A 5 80.32 21.12 -9.16
C PHE A 5 79.01 21.28 -9.93
N VAL A 6 78.61 20.20 -10.59
CA VAL A 6 77.25 19.92 -11.11
C VAL A 6 76.40 19.41 -9.94
N SER A 7 75.11 19.76 -9.89
CA SER A 7 74.12 18.98 -9.13
C SER A 7 72.75 19.07 -9.80
N ALA A 8 72.14 17.90 -9.95
CA ALA A 8 70.88 17.63 -10.62
C ALA A 8 69.73 17.41 -9.61
N ALA A 9 68.51 17.46 -10.14
CA ALA A 9 67.26 16.85 -9.63
C ALA A 9 66.61 17.54 -8.40
N LEU A 10 65.30 17.45 -8.13
CA LEU A 10 64.26 16.47 -8.46
C LEU A 10 62.89 17.18 -8.51
N VAL A 11 61.98 16.63 -9.32
CA VAL A 11 60.54 16.90 -9.30
C VAL A 11 59.93 16.40 -7.99
N ALA A 12 59.04 17.18 -7.37
CA ALA A 12 58.05 16.65 -6.44
C ALA A 12 56.66 17.11 -6.88
N ALA A 13 55.86 16.12 -7.25
CA ALA A 13 54.50 16.24 -7.72
C ALA A 13 53.54 16.61 -6.57
N ALA A 14 52.38 17.14 -6.95
CA ALA A 14 51.29 17.50 -6.08
C ALA A 14 50.77 16.31 -5.25
N ASP A 15 50.62 16.49 -3.94
CA ASP A 15 49.66 15.70 -3.18
C ASP A 15 48.30 16.37 -3.28
N ALA A 16 47.43 15.73 -4.06
CA ALA A 16 46.02 16.05 -4.14
C ALA A 16 45.39 15.91 -2.75
N LEU A 17 44.68 16.95 -2.33
CA LEU A 17 43.72 16.88 -1.24
C LEU A 17 42.72 15.75 -1.53
N VAL A 18 42.84 14.65 -0.80
CA VAL A 18 41.80 13.61 -0.74
C VAL A 18 40.54 14.29 -0.20
N ALA A 19 39.54 14.48 -1.05
CA ALA A 19 38.20 14.81 -0.62
C ALA A 19 37.77 13.70 0.35
N ARG A 20 37.72 14.00 1.65
CA ARG A 20 37.19 13.06 2.64
C ARG A 20 35.70 12.99 2.39
N ASP A 21 35.26 11.95 1.69
CA ASP A 21 33.86 11.58 1.67
C ASP A 21 33.40 11.46 3.12
N SER A 22 32.45 12.31 3.52
CA SER A 22 31.91 12.26 4.88
C SER A 22 31.14 10.96 5.02
N PRO A 23 31.49 10.08 5.98
CA PRO A 23 30.85 8.78 6.09
C PRO A 23 29.38 8.96 6.44
N CYS A 24 28.50 8.23 5.77
CA CYS A 24 27.07 8.31 6.05
C CYS A 24 26.74 7.47 7.28
N CYS A 25 25.99 8.02 8.24
CA CYS A 25 25.67 7.33 9.48
C CYS A 25 24.19 6.91 9.58
N PHE A 26 23.95 5.74 10.18
CA PHE A 26 22.65 5.09 10.33
C PHE A 26 22.60 4.22 11.59
N HIS A 27 21.40 3.81 11.99
CA HIS A 27 21.14 2.78 13.00
C HIS A 27 20.58 1.52 12.35
N LEU A 28 20.72 0.38 13.02
CA LEU A 28 20.26 -0.91 12.51
C LEU A 28 19.08 -1.46 13.33
N THR A 29 18.09 -2.00 12.63
CA THR A 29 17.00 -2.79 13.20
C THR A 29 16.99 -4.17 12.56
N ALA A 30 16.97 -5.22 13.37
CA ALA A 30 16.85 -6.59 12.93
C ALA A 30 15.38 -7.01 12.76
N SER A 31 15.11 -7.75 11.70
CA SER A 31 13.82 -8.40 11.41
C SER A 31 14.02 -9.89 11.17
N GLY A 32 13.05 -10.71 11.57
CA GLY A 32 13.23 -12.16 11.73
C GLY A 32 13.90 -12.52 13.06
N GLY A 33 13.73 -13.76 13.51
CA GLY A 33 14.28 -14.21 14.80
C GLY A 33 13.77 -13.37 15.98
N PRO A 34 14.63 -13.04 16.99
CA PRO A 34 14.24 -12.21 18.14
C PRO A 34 13.86 -10.78 17.74
N GLY A 35 14.38 -10.28 16.61
CA GLY A 35 14.09 -8.95 16.06
C GLY A 35 14.42 -7.76 16.99
N GLY A 36 14.21 -6.56 16.47
CA GLY A 36 14.36 -5.32 17.24
C GLY A 36 15.67 -4.58 16.98
N VAL A 37 15.92 -3.55 17.80
CA VAL A 37 17.08 -2.66 17.63
C VAL A 37 18.38 -3.44 17.79
N VAL A 38 19.35 -3.17 16.91
CA VAL A 38 20.72 -3.63 17.10
C VAL A 38 21.41 -2.63 18.03
N GLY A 39 21.63 -3.06 19.26
CA GLY A 39 22.42 -2.31 20.23
C GLY A 39 23.83 -2.85 20.33
N GLN A 40 24.66 -2.20 21.15
CA GLN A 40 26.06 -2.57 21.31
C GLN A 40 26.46 -2.57 22.79
N LEU A 41 27.22 -3.58 23.20
CA LEU A 41 27.84 -3.63 24.52
C LEU A 41 29.01 -2.63 24.60
N SER A 42 29.44 -2.31 25.82
CA SER A 42 30.55 -1.36 26.04
C SER A 42 31.85 -1.81 25.40
N ASP A 43 32.05 -3.11 25.21
CA ASP A 43 33.22 -3.69 24.56
C ASP A 43 33.17 -3.64 23.02
N GLY A 44 31.99 -3.42 22.43
CA GLY A 44 31.83 -3.32 20.98
C GLY A 44 30.97 -4.40 20.33
N GLN A 45 30.55 -5.41 21.09
CA GLN A 45 29.72 -6.49 20.54
C GLN A 45 28.31 -6.02 20.20
N ASN A 46 27.87 -6.26 18.96
CA ASN A 46 26.50 -5.95 18.55
C ASN A 46 25.54 -7.04 19.03
N ARG A 47 24.40 -6.63 19.59
CA ARG A 47 23.37 -7.51 20.17
C ARG A 47 21.97 -7.14 19.74
N ILE A 48 21.11 -8.15 19.71
CA ILE A 48 19.65 -8.03 19.56
C ILE A 48 18.97 -8.57 20.82
N GLY A 49 17.82 -8.01 21.20
CA GLY A 49 16.91 -8.60 22.20
C GLY A 49 17.20 -8.26 23.68
N GLN A 50 18.36 -7.68 24.00
CA GLN A 50 18.78 -7.38 25.38
C GLN A 50 18.36 -5.97 25.87
N GLY A 51 17.57 -5.22 25.09
CA GLY A 51 17.14 -3.86 25.47
C GLY A 51 18.27 -2.83 25.51
N LEU A 52 19.38 -3.08 24.83
CA LEU A 52 20.47 -2.11 24.67
C LEU A 52 20.03 -0.93 23.80
N PRO A 53 20.57 0.29 24.03
CA PRO A 53 20.32 1.42 23.15
C PRO A 53 20.86 1.12 21.74
N GLY A 54 20.21 1.68 20.73
CA GLY A 54 20.63 1.51 19.34
C GLY A 54 22.02 2.05 19.09
N ALA A 55 22.87 1.24 18.45
CA ALA A 55 24.18 1.67 18.04
C ALA A 55 24.12 2.44 16.71
N GLN A 56 24.96 3.47 16.63
CA GLN A 56 25.20 4.22 15.41
C GLN A 56 26.35 3.57 14.64
N TYR A 57 26.19 3.48 13.32
CA TYR A 57 27.21 3.00 12.38
C TYR A 57 27.41 4.03 11.29
N CYS A 58 28.66 4.31 10.93
CA CYS A 58 29.02 5.19 9.83
C CYS A 58 29.78 4.38 8.77
N ILE A 59 29.28 4.41 7.52
CA ILE A 59 29.83 3.67 6.38
C ILE A 59 30.68 4.57 5.49
N ASP A 60 31.86 4.07 5.12
CA ASP A 60 32.75 4.72 4.15
C ASP A 60 32.52 4.22 2.71
N SER A 61 33.25 4.79 1.75
CA SER A 61 33.13 4.47 0.32
C SER A 61 33.55 3.04 -0.05
N LYS A 62 34.25 2.32 0.84
CA LYS A 62 34.66 0.91 0.65
C LYS A 62 33.70 -0.07 1.31
N GLY A 63 32.70 0.45 2.03
CA GLY A 63 31.82 -0.36 2.84
C GLY A 63 32.43 -0.77 4.17
N GLY A 64 33.43 -0.03 4.67
CA GLY A 64 33.93 -0.14 6.03
C GLY A 64 32.96 0.55 6.99
N LEU A 65 32.58 -0.14 8.07
CA LEU A 65 31.72 0.41 9.12
C LEU A 65 32.53 0.82 10.35
N THR A 66 32.22 1.98 10.92
CA THR A 66 32.70 2.43 12.23
C THR A 66 31.51 2.70 13.15
N ASP A 67 31.62 2.38 14.43
CA ASP A 67 30.55 2.71 15.38
C ASP A 67 30.62 4.17 15.88
N GLY A 68 29.64 4.58 16.68
CA GLY A 68 29.58 5.93 17.27
C GLY A 68 30.76 6.29 18.19
N ASN A 69 31.58 5.33 18.60
CA ASN A 69 32.82 5.54 19.37
C ASN A 69 34.07 5.51 18.48
N GLY A 70 33.91 5.38 17.16
CA GLY A 70 35.00 5.31 16.19
C GLY A 70 35.70 3.95 16.13
N ARG A 71 35.09 2.88 16.67
CA ARG A 71 35.64 1.51 16.59
C ARG A 71 35.31 0.91 15.24
N GLY A 72 36.29 0.29 14.60
CA GLY A 72 36.06 -0.38 13.32
C GLY A 72 35.25 -1.66 13.50
N CYS A 73 34.16 -1.78 12.75
CA CYS A 73 33.32 -2.96 12.78
C CYS A 73 33.89 -4.04 11.88
N ILE A 74 34.01 -5.24 12.44
CA ILE A 74 34.63 -6.40 11.83
C ILE A 74 33.67 -7.59 11.80
N LEU A 75 33.99 -8.53 10.91
CA LEU A 75 33.50 -9.89 10.97
C LEU A 75 34.59 -10.77 11.57
N THR A 76 34.44 -11.16 12.83
CA THR A 76 35.52 -11.84 13.57
C THR A 76 35.90 -13.17 12.94
N PRO A 77 37.18 -13.45 12.71
CA PRO A 77 37.61 -14.81 12.38
C PRO A 77 37.56 -15.71 13.63
N PRO A 78 37.16 -17.00 13.52
CA PRO A 78 36.58 -17.67 12.34
C PRO A 78 35.04 -17.59 12.28
N THR A 79 34.39 -17.00 13.29
CA THR A 79 32.94 -17.14 13.52
C THR A 79 32.08 -16.18 12.73
N THR A 80 32.68 -15.17 12.09
CA THR A 80 32.03 -14.10 11.33
C THR A 80 31.09 -13.23 12.16
N GLN A 81 31.36 -13.07 13.46
CA GLN A 81 30.55 -12.23 14.33
C GLN A 81 30.68 -10.77 13.94
N PHE A 82 29.55 -10.08 13.80
CA PHE A 82 29.51 -8.65 13.54
C PHE A 82 29.65 -7.88 14.85
N GLN A 83 30.79 -7.24 15.07
CA GLN A 83 31.11 -6.43 16.27
C GLN A 83 32.06 -5.29 15.90
N CYS A 84 32.23 -4.29 16.76
CA CYS A 84 33.12 -3.16 16.52
C CYS A 84 34.15 -3.00 17.62
N ASP A 85 35.40 -3.35 17.30
CA ASP A 85 36.46 -3.50 18.29
C ASP A 85 37.38 -2.28 18.32
N GLN A 86 37.89 -1.94 19.49
CA GLN A 86 38.80 -0.81 19.65
C GLN A 86 40.08 -1.01 18.84
N GLY A 87 40.39 -0.04 17.98
CA GLY A 87 41.57 -0.08 17.12
C GLY A 87 41.48 -1.05 15.94
N ALA A 88 40.36 -1.74 15.75
CA ALA A 88 40.17 -2.60 14.59
C ALA A 88 40.02 -1.78 13.30
N SER A 89 40.59 -2.29 12.21
CA SER A 89 40.31 -1.79 10.87
C SER A 89 38.97 -2.38 10.41
N PRO A 90 38.01 -1.56 9.93
CA PRO A 90 36.72 -2.04 9.47
C PRO A 90 36.85 -3.15 8.41
N THR A 91 35.94 -4.13 8.45
CA THR A 91 35.77 -5.07 7.34
C THR A 91 35.04 -4.37 6.20
N ASP A 92 35.67 -4.33 5.03
CA ASP A 92 35.10 -3.73 3.82
C ASP A 92 33.98 -4.59 3.19
N GLY A 93 33.18 -3.95 2.34
CA GLY A 93 32.17 -4.60 1.52
C GLY A 93 30.76 -4.60 2.10
N PHE A 94 30.51 -3.89 3.21
CA PHE A 94 29.14 -3.59 3.60
C PHE A 94 28.52 -2.60 2.62
N SER A 95 27.21 -2.67 2.46
CA SER A 95 26.44 -1.68 1.71
C SER A 95 25.02 -1.60 2.23
N VAL A 96 24.40 -0.43 2.09
CA VAL A 96 22.97 -0.23 2.35
C VAL A 96 22.25 -0.20 1.01
N GLY A 97 21.36 -1.15 0.80
CA GLY A 97 20.51 -1.22 -0.40
C GLY A 97 19.44 -0.13 -0.42
N CYS A 98 18.84 0.10 -1.58
CA CYS A 98 17.73 1.04 -1.72
C CYS A 98 16.47 0.61 -0.96
N ASP A 99 16.33 -0.69 -0.68
CA ASP A 99 15.32 -1.24 0.22
C ASP A 99 15.65 -0.99 1.71
N GLY A 100 16.79 -0.34 1.98
CA GLY A 100 17.30 -0.06 3.31
C GLY A 100 17.96 -1.24 3.99
N LYS A 101 18.18 -2.38 3.33
CA LYS A 101 18.84 -3.52 3.95
C LYS A 101 20.34 -3.34 3.97
N LEU A 102 20.96 -3.65 5.10
CA LEU A 102 22.40 -3.84 5.18
C LEU A 102 22.75 -5.17 4.50
N SER A 103 23.74 -5.16 3.63
CA SER A 103 24.33 -6.34 3.04
C SER A 103 25.83 -6.35 3.25
N ILE A 104 26.44 -7.53 3.21
CA ILE A 104 27.89 -7.71 3.12
C ILE A 104 28.17 -8.49 1.84
N LYS A 105 28.91 -7.89 0.90
CA LYS A 105 29.18 -8.48 -0.43
C LYS A 105 27.90 -8.94 -1.14
N GLY A 106 26.79 -8.19 -0.97
CA GLY A 106 25.49 -8.47 -1.57
C GLY A 106 24.62 -9.49 -0.82
N ASN A 107 25.10 -10.10 0.26
CA ASN A 107 24.29 -11.00 1.09
C ASN A 107 23.63 -10.25 2.24
N THR A 108 22.30 -10.36 2.37
CA THR A 108 21.49 -9.76 3.43
C THR A 108 21.04 -10.77 4.50
N ASP A 109 21.38 -12.06 4.34
CA ASP A 109 21.04 -13.12 5.28
C ASP A 109 22.09 -13.18 6.40
N PHE A 110 21.74 -12.63 7.55
CA PHE A 110 22.51 -12.72 8.78
C PHE A 110 21.94 -13.82 9.67
N LYS A 111 22.75 -14.34 10.59
CA LYS A 111 22.33 -15.28 11.63
C LYS A 111 22.40 -14.61 12.98
N SER A 112 21.37 -14.79 13.77
CA SER A 112 21.28 -14.32 15.15
C SER A 112 21.27 -15.52 16.07
N CYS A 113 22.25 -15.66 16.95
CA CYS A 113 22.38 -16.83 17.84
C CYS A 113 22.29 -16.41 19.32
N PRO A 114 21.57 -17.17 20.15
CA PRO A 114 21.41 -16.86 21.56
C PRO A 114 22.77 -16.94 22.25
N THR A 115 23.02 -15.99 23.14
CA THR A 115 24.29 -15.93 23.88
C THR A 115 24.21 -16.62 25.24
N GLY A 116 22.99 -16.89 25.72
CA GLY A 116 22.75 -17.32 27.11
C GLY A 116 22.71 -16.16 28.10
N ASP A 117 23.15 -14.96 27.69
CA ASP A 117 23.27 -13.80 28.57
C ASP A 117 22.12 -12.83 28.36
N ASN A 118 21.31 -12.61 29.40
CA ASN A 118 20.27 -11.56 29.47
C ASN A 118 19.30 -11.54 28.27
N GLY A 119 19.03 -12.70 27.66
CA GLY A 119 18.17 -12.79 26.47
C GLY A 119 18.76 -12.19 25.19
N GLY A 120 20.05 -11.84 25.20
CA GLY A 120 20.74 -11.24 24.07
C GLY A 120 21.18 -12.26 23.02
N TYR A 121 21.19 -11.81 21.77
CA TYR A 121 21.65 -12.59 20.62
C TYR A 121 22.78 -11.87 19.89
N ASN A 122 23.83 -12.61 19.55
CA ASN A 122 24.92 -12.14 18.69
C ASN A 122 24.51 -12.23 17.22
N ILE A 123 25.06 -11.35 16.38
CA ILE A 123 24.84 -11.32 14.93
C ILE A 123 26.06 -11.87 14.20
N TYR A 124 25.84 -12.70 13.19
CA TYR A 124 26.86 -13.34 12.37
C TYR A 124 26.46 -13.29 10.89
N THR A 125 27.44 -13.41 9.99
CA THR A 125 27.12 -13.70 8.57
C THR A 125 26.93 -15.19 8.32
N THR A 126 27.43 -16.04 9.21
CA THR A 126 27.24 -17.49 9.17
C THR A 126 27.14 -18.01 10.59
N ALA A 127 26.20 -18.93 10.85
CA ALA A 127 26.02 -19.49 12.18
C ALA A 127 27.30 -20.25 12.62
N PRO A 128 27.82 -20.00 13.84
CA PRO A 128 28.96 -20.75 14.35
C PRO A 128 28.68 -22.26 14.43
N ALA A 129 29.65 -23.07 14.04
CA ALA A 129 29.52 -24.52 14.08
C ALA A 129 29.29 -25.01 15.52
N GLY A 130 28.30 -25.88 15.71
CA GLY A 130 27.98 -26.46 17.02
C GLY A 130 27.15 -25.55 17.94
N GLN A 131 26.81 -24.32 17.54
CA GLN A 131 25.91 -23.46 18.30
C GLN A 131 24.45 -23.69 17.88
N GLY A 132 23.63 -24.15 18.83
CA GLY A 132 22.18 -24.32 18.64
C GLY A 132 21.40 -23.02 18.78
N GLY A 133 20.18 -22.98 18.21
CA GLY A 133 19.24 -21.87 18.39
C GLY A 133 19.49 -20.63 17.52
N CYS A 134 20.42 -20.71 16.57
CA CYS A 134 20.63 -19.65 15.58
C CYS A 134 19.42 -19.52 14.64
N VAL A 135 18.98 -18.29 14.38
CA VAL A 135 17.86 -17.97 13.49
C VAL A 135 18.29 -16.95 12.44
N SER A 136 17.69 -16.99 11.25
CA SER A 136 17.95 -16.00 10.21
C SER A 136 17.37 -14.64 10.59
N VAL A 137 18.14 -13.59 10.35
CA VAL A 137 17.72 -12.20 10.53
C VAL A 137 18.16 -11.35 9.34
N THR A 138 17.41 -10.30 9.07
CA THR A 138 17.75 -9.25 8.11
C THR A 138 17.92 -7.94 8.86
N LEU A 139 18.96 -7.17 8.53
CA LEU A 139 19.26 -5.90 9.16
C LEU A 139 18.84 -4.75 8.24
N SER A 140 18.11 -3.79 8.79
CA SER A 140 17.62 -2.60 8.08
C SER A 140 18.22 -1.33 8.66
N ALA A 141 18.80 -0.50 7.78
CA ALA A 141 19.31 0.82 8.07
C ALA A 141 18.23 1.91 7.92
N ASP A 142 18.21 2.85 8.86
CA ASP A 142 17.30 4.01 8.83
C ASP A 142 17.75 5.10 7.85
N ASN A 143 19.03 5.15 7.48
CA ASN A 143 19.63 6.15 6.60
C ASN A 143 20.58 5.51 5.56
N CYS A 144 21.34 6.33 4.82
CA CYS A 144 22.40 5.92 3.89
C CYS A 144 21.94 5.19 2.62
N LYS A 145 20.77 5.63 2.13
CA LYS A 145 20.16 5.18 0.87
C LYS A 145 20.38 6.21 -0.26
N SER A 146 21.39 7.07 -0.14
CA SER A 146 21.67 8.16 -1.07
C SER A 146 22.06 7.62 -2.46
N GLY A 147 21.52 8.20 -3.53
CA GLY A 147 21.72 7.73 -4.90
C GLY A 147 20.69 6.72 -5.39
N CYS A 148 19.77 6.30 -4.52
CA CYS A 148 18.59 5.57 -4.94
C CYS A 148 17.63 6.49 -5.70
N PRO A 149 17.00 6.02 -6.79
CA PRO A 149 15.93 6.76 -7.43
C PRO A 149 14.89 7.13 -6.37
N ALA A 150 14.36 8.36 -6.44
CA ALA A 150 13.33 8.82 -5.52
C ALA A 150 12.26 7.72 -5.40
N PRO A 151 11.86 7.33 -4.18
CA PRO A 151 10.80 6.36 -4.01
C PRO A 151 9.61 6.82 -4.85
N ALA A 152 9.07 5.92 -5.67
CA ALA A 152 7.73 6.16 -6.20
C ALA A 152 6.85 6.56 -5.02
N PRO A 153 5.95 7.56 -5.16
CA PRO A 153 5.04 7.94 -4.10
C PRO A 153 4.50 6.67 -3.44
N ALA A 154 4.60 6.58 -2.11
CA ALA A 154 4.02 5.45 -1.40
C ALA A 154 2.60 5.24 -1.95
N PRO A 155 2.19 4.00 -2.30
CA PRO A 155 0.83 3.76 -2.72
C PRO A 155 -0.07 4.41 -1.67
N ALA A 156 -1.00 5.25 -2.10
CA ALA A 156 -2.01 5.77 -1.19
C ALA A 156 -2.57 4.58 -0.40
N PRO A 157 -2.80 4.71 0.93
CA PRO A 157 -3.42 3.65 1.70
C PRO A 157 -4.63 3.17 0.90
N THR A 158 -4.71 1.86 0.66
CA THR A 158 -5.80 1.29 -0.13
C THR A 158 -7.10 1.84 0.44
N PRO A 159 -7.95 2.49 -0.39
CA PRO A 159 -9.22 3.02 0.09
C PRO A 159 -9.93 1.91 0.85
N LYS A 160 -10.34 2.17 2.10
CA LYS A 160 -11.12 1.19 2.86
C LYS A 160 -12.41 0.94 2.06
N THR A 161 -12.49 -0.16 1.33
CA THR A 161 -13.69 -0.53 0.59
C THR A 161 -14.64 -1.22 1.55
N CYS A 162 -15.89 -0.77 1.60
CA CYS A 162 -16.89 -1.46 2.39
C CYS A 162 -17.31 -2.75 1.66
N PRO A 163 -17.53 -3.87 2.38
CA PRO A 163 -17.96 -5.11 1.75
C PRO A 163 -19.24 -4.93 0.93
N ALA A 164 -19.38 -5.71 -0.15
CA ALA A 164 -20.63 -5.77 -0.90
C ALA A 164 -21.77 -6.43 -0.11
N ALA A 165 -21.44 -7.31 0.84
CA ALA A 165 -22.43 -8.01 1.64
C ALA A 165 -23.21 -7.04 2.54
N LEU A 166 -24.54 -7.18 2.54
CA LEU A 166 -25.45 -6.35 3.36
C LEU A 166 -25.53 -6.86 4.82
N THR A 167 -24.38 -7.13 5.45
CA THR A 167 -24.27 -7.70 6.80
C THR A 167 -24.18 -6.65 7.92
N GLY A 168 -24.17 -5.36 7.56
CA GLY A 168 -24.06 -4.22 8.48
C GLY A 168 -25.01 -3.08 8.11
N ALA A 169 -24.65 -1.83 8.44
CA ALA A 169 -25.44 -0.66 8.04
C ALA A 169 -25.35 -0.45 6.52
N TYR A 170 -26.47 -0.60 5.82
CA TYR A 170 -26.59 -0.30 4.39
C TYR A 170 -27.79 0.62 4.13
N GLY A 171 -27.79 1.27 2.97
CA GLY A 171 -28.89 2.06 2.45
C GLY A 171 -29.44 1.44 1.16
N TYR A 172 -30.75 1.51 1.00
CA TYR A 172 -31.47 1.20 -0.24
C TYR A 172 -31.91 2.52 -0.89
N PRO A 173 -32.22 2.54 -2.19
CA PRO A 173 -32.61 3.77 -2.85
C PRO A 173 -33.99 4.23 -2.36
N HIS A 174 -34.13 5.52 -2.07
CA HIS A 174 -35.41 6.12 -1.70
C HIS A 174 -36.17 6.68 -2.90
N LEU A 175 -35.56 6.71 -4.08
CA LEU A 175 -36.21 7.02 -5.35
C LEU A 175 -35.53 6.26 -6.48
N ILE A 176 -36.33 5.68 -7.37
CA ILE A 176 -35.88 5.16 -8.67
C ILE A 176 -36.71 5.83 -9.76
N VAL A 177 -36.06 6.38 -10.79
CA VAL A 177 -36.73 7.07 -11.92
C VAL A 177 -36.15 6.56 -13.23
N PRO A 178 -36.96 5.97 -14.13
CA PRO A 178 -36.52 5.63 -15.46
C PRO A 178 -36.55 6.87 -16.36
N VAL A 179 -35.57 6.97 -17.25
CA VAL A 179 -35.49 7.99 -18.30
C VAL A 179 -35.23 7.30 -19.64
N ASP A 180 -35.87 7.75 -20.71
CA ASP A 180 -35.81 7.11 -22.02
C ASP A 180 -35.35 8.11 -23.08
N SER A 181 -34.23 7.84 -23.75
CA SER A 181 -33.72 8.69 -24.83
C SER A 181 -34.67 8.76 -26.04
N LYS A 182 -35.56 7.77 -26.20
CA LYS A 182 -36.60 7.78 -27.25
C LYS A 182 -37.84 8.60 -26.89
N GLN A 183 -38.03 8.95 -25.61
CA GLN A 183 -39.12 9.78 -25.11
C GLN A 183 -38.54 10.89 -24.21
N PRO A 184 -37.74 11.80 -24.78
CA PRO A 184 -36.77 12.54 -23.98
C PRO A 184 -37.38 13.59 -23.03
N ASP A 185 -38.61 14.02 -23.30
CA ASP A 185 -39.36 14.98 -22.48
C ASP A 185 -40.40 14.31 -21.57
N LYS A 186 -40.53 12.97 -21.61
CA LYS A 186 -41.48 12.26 -20.76
C LYS A 186 -40.90 12.01 -19.39
N ALA A 187 -41.61 12.44 -18.35
CA ALA A 187 -41.36 12.03 -16.97
C ALA A 187 -42.15 10.75 -16.69
N PHE A 188 -41.47 9.65 -16.43
CA PHE A 188 -42.12 8.36 -16.14
C PHE A 188 -42.56 8.25 -14.67
N GLY A 189 -42.11 9.16 -13.81
CA GLY A 189 -42.41 9.11 -12.38
C GLY A 189 -41.53 8.12 -11.62
N THR A 190 -41.94 7.86 -10.39
CA THR A 190 -41.28 6.89 -9.52
C THR A 190 -41.49 5.47 -10.02
N SER A 191 -40.44 4.66 -9.97
CA SER A 191 -40.43 3.24 -10.22
C SER A 191 -39.97 2.49 -8.97
N TYR A 192 -40.24 1.18 -8.94
CA TYR A 192 -39.61 0.24 -8.00
C TYR A 192 -38.56 -0.65 -8.69
N ASN A 193 -38.49 -0.56 -10.03
CA ASN A 193 -37.61 -1.36 -10.84
C ASN A 193 -36.42 -0.55 -11.33
N GLY A 194 -35.24 -1.16 -11.27
CA GLY A 194 -34.10 -0.74 -12.06
C GLY A 194 -34.22 -1.36 -13.45
N THR A 195 -34.34 -0.51 -14.48
CA THR A 195 -34.41 -0.92 -15.89
C THR A 195 -33.33 -0.21 -16.70
N ILE A 196 -32.56 -0.99 -17.44
CA ILE A 196 -31.60 -0.52 -18.43
C ILE A 196 -31.83 -1.25 -19.75
N THR A 197 -31.86 -0.49 -20.84
CA THR A 197 -31.91 -0.98 -22.22
C THR A 197 -31.03 -0.08 -23.08
N SER A 198 -31.04 -0.28 -24.41
CA SER A 198 -30.34 0.62 -25.33
C SER A 198 -30.86 2.06 -25.34
N SER A 199 -32.07 2.33 -24.81
CA SER A 199 -32.60 3.69 -24.69
C SER A 199 -33.03 4.10 -23.28
N VAL A 200 -33.33 3.12 -22.41
CA VAL A 200 -33.78 3.38 -21.04
C VAL A 200 -32.59 3.30 -20.08
N SER A 201 -32.46 4.31 -19.23
CA SER A 201 -31.56 4.33 -18.07
C SER A 201 -32.39 4.48 -16.79
N SER A 202 -31.83 4.07 -15.65
CA SER A 202 -32.47 4.25 -14.34
C SER A 202 -31.62 5.15 -13.45
N LEU A 203 -32.26 6.12 -12.81
CA LEU A 203 -31.66 7.03 -11.84
C LEU A 203 -32.11 6.66 -10.43
N PHE A 204 -31.19 6.68 -9.47
CA PHE A 204 -31.40 6.25 -8.09
C PHE A 204 -30.99 7.36 -7.14
N ASN A 205 -31.81 7.69 -6.15
CA ASN A 205 -31.39 8.56 -5.05
C ASN A 205 -31.26 7.77 -3.75
N PHE A 206 -30.29 8.16 -2.95
CA PHE A 206 -30.09 7.66 -1.59
C PHE A 206 -30.00 8.85 -0.63
N ASP A 207 -30.65 8.76 0.51
CA ASP A 207 -30.42 9.72 1.60
C ASP A 207 -29.36 9.17 2.54
N ILE A 208 -28.31 9.95 2.78
CA ILE A 208 -27.22 9.58 3.66
C ILE A 208 -27.41 10.30 5.00
N PRO A 209 -27.73 9.57 6.10
CA PRO A 209 -27.92 10.17 7.41
C PRO A 209 -26.71 10.96 7.90
N SER A 210 -26.94 12.03 8.68
CA SER A 210 -25.86 12.81 9.31
C SER A 210 -24.97 11.98 10.24
N SER A 211 -25.49 10.86 10.78
CA SER A 211 -24.73 9.90 11.59
C SER A 211 -23.63 9.16 10.83
N ASP A 212 -23.57 9.30 9.51
CA ASP A 212 -22.53 8.72 8.67
C ASP A 212 -21.38 9.69 8.37
N SER A 213 -21.32 10.83 9.07
CA SER A 213 -20.22 11.78 8.98
C SER A 213 -18.89 11.12 9.32
N GLY A 214 -17.89 11.30 8.44
CA GLY A 214 -16.57 10.69 8.58
C GLY A 214 -16.49 9.21 8.21
N LYS A 215 -17.60 8.59 7.77
CA LYS A 215 -17.61 7.23 7.24
C LYS A 215 -17.28 7.20 5.74
N THR A 216 -16.94 6.01 5.29
CA THR A 216 -16.78 5.59 3.91
C THR A 216 -18.04 4.88 3.44
N CYS A 217 -18.46 5.19 2.23
CA CYS A 217 -19.60 4.62 1.55
C CYS A 217 -19.12 3.87 0.31
N SER A 218 -19.65 2.68 0.07
CA SER A 218 -19.43 1.94 -1.17
C SER A 218 -20.73 1.76 -1.92
N LEU A 219 -20.74 2.10 -3.20
CA LEU A 219 -21.85 1.80 -4.12
C LEU A 219 -21.73 0.33 -4.52
N VAL A 220 -22.78 -0.43 -4.30
CA VAL A 220 -22.80 -1.88 -4.49
C VAL A 220 -23.94 -2.25 -5.41
N PHE A 221 -23.67 -3.13 -6.38
CA PHE A 221 -24.69 -3.76 -7.20
C PHE A 221 -24.72 -5.26 -6.94
N LEU A 222 -25.89 -5.75 -6.53
CA LEU A 222 -26.12 -7.16 -6.20
C LEU A 222 -27.01 -7.78 -7.27
N PHE A 223 -26.55 -8.89 -7.85
CA PHE A 223 -27.25 -9.57 -8.92
C PHE A 223 -27.25 -11.08 -8.66
N PRO A 224 -28.13 -11.58 -7.78
CA PRO A 224 -28.19 -13.01 -7.44
C PRO A 224 -28.70 -13.86 -8.61
N GLU A 225 -28.56 -15.17 -8.49
CA GLU A 225 -29.19 -16.10 -9.44
C GLU A 225 -30.71 -16.08 -9.27
N GLN A 226 -31.47 -16.21 -10.37
CA GLN A 226 -32.95 -16.13 -10.36
C GLN A 226 -33.59 -17.12 -9.37
N LYS A 227 -33.01 -18.31 -9.20
CA LYS A 227 -33.49 -19.33 -8.26
C LYS A 227 -33.35 -18.95 -6.78
N ASN A 228 -32.53 -17.94 -6.46
CA ASN A 228 -32.31 -17.46 -5.10
C ASN A 228 -33.25 -16.30 -4.74
N LEU A 229 -34.00 -15.78 -5.71
CA LEU A 229 -34.97 -14.71 -5.49
C LEU A 229 -36.32 -15.30 -5.08
N GLU A 230 -36.91 -14.74 -4.03
CA GLU A 230 -38.22 -15.17 -3.51
C GLU A 230 -39.32 -14.15 -3.83
N THR A 231 -39.04 -12.86 -3.62
CA THR A 231 -40.00 -11.75 -3.77
C THR A 231 -39.66 -10.81 -4.91
N SER A 232 -38.64 -11.15 -5.70
CA SER A 232 -38.20 -10.40 -6.86
C SER A 232 -37.92 -11.32 -8.05
N SER A 233 -37.75 -10.72 -9.22
CA SER A 233 -37.31 -11.39 -10.44
C SER A 233 -36.57 -10.41 -11.33
N PHE A 234 -35.86 -10.94 -12.33
CA PHE A 234 -35.24 -10.11 -13.34
C PHE A 234 -35.43 -10.67 -14.75
N ASP A 235 -35.48 -9.75 -15.71
CA ASP A 235 -35.27 -10.03 -17.12
C ASP A 235 -33.87 -9.59 -17.50
N PHE A 236 -33.06 -10.49 -18.06
CA PHE A 236 -31.68 -10.20 -18.43
C PHE A 236 -31.30 -10.79 -19.78
N SER A 237 -30.66 -9.98 -20.62
CA SER A 237 -30.06 -10.43 -21.88
C SER A 237 -28.87 -9.56 -22.27
N GLY A 238 -28.11 -10.00 -23.28
CA GLY A 238 -26.91 -9.30 -23.75
C GLY A 238 -25.65 -9.65 -22.97
N ALA A 239 -24.63 -8.80 -23.06
CA ALA A 239 -23.28 -9.11 -22.58
C ALA A 239 -23.03 -8.77 -21.10
N GLY A 240 -23.98 -8.14 -20.41
CA GLY A 240 -23.89 -7.80 -18.99
C GLY A 240 -23.12 -6.51 -18.66
N GLY A 241 -22.78 -5.68 -19.64
CA GLY A 241 -22.17 -4.38 -19.39
C GLY A 241 -23.17 -3.38 -18.82
N VAL A 242 -22.90 -2.86 -17.63
CA VAL A 242 -23.68 -1.78 -17.00
C VAL A 242 -22.77 -0.63 -16.64
N ASP A 243 -23.06 0.54 -17.18
CA ASP A 243 -22.37 1.78 -16.88
C ASP A 243 -22.96 2.44 -15.63
N PHE A 244 -22.09 2.82 -14.69
CA PHE A 244 -22.48 3.42 -13.41
C PHE A 244 -21.92 4.83 -13.28
N THR A 245 -22.79 5.78 -12.90
CA THR A 245 -22.42 7.18 -12.74
C THR A 245 -22.91 7.74 -11.41
N MET A 246 -22.13 8.62 -10.79
CA MET A 246 -22.60 9.55 -9.76
C MET A 246 -23.12 10.81 -10.44
N LEU A 247 -24.28 11.29 -10.02
CA LEU A 247 -24.93 12.48 -10.56
C LEU A 247 -24.53 13.75 -9.81
N LYS A 248 -24.52 14.90 -10.49
CA LYS A 248 -24.29 16.24 -9.90
C LYS A 248 -25.39 16.69 -8.94
N GLY A 249 -26.53 16.00 -8.96
CA GLY A 249 -27.67 16.26 -8.11
C GLY A 249 -28.63 15.08 -8.13
N THR A 250 -29.65 15.14 -7.29
CA THR A 250 -30.68 14.09 -7.17
C THR A 250 -31.72 14.19 -8.29
N ALA A 251 -32.26 13.05 -8.71
CA ALA A 251 -33.45 13.00 -9.55
C ALA A 251 -34.72 13.34 -8.76
N SER A 252 -35.82 13.56 -9.46
CA SER A 252 -37.18 13.73 -8.92
C SER A 252 -38.19 12.95 -9.77
N SER A 253 -39.42 12.78 -9.30
CA SER A 253 -40.49 12.14 -10.09
C SER A 253 -40.82 12.88 -11.40
N SER A 254 -40.42 14.14 -11.55
CA SER A 254 -40.57 14.92 -12.78
C SER A 254 -39.34 14.86 -13.70
N THR A 255 -38.34 14.04 -13.37
CA THR A 255 -37.12 13.92 -14.18
C THR A 255 -37.42 13.19 -15.48
N THR A 256 -36.84 13.70 -16.57
CA THR A 256 -36.91 13.23 -17.95
C THR A 256 -35.49 12.97 -18.46
N TYR A 257 -35.36 12.41 -19.65
CA TYR A 257 -34.03 12.25 -20.25
C TYR A 257 -33.33 13.59 -20.51
N ASN A 258 -34.07 14.62 -20.91
CA ASN A 258 -33.51 15.94 -21.25
C ASN A 258 -33.14 16.77 -20.02
N ASN A 259 -33.86 16.62 -18.90
CA ASN A 259 -33.63 17.44 -17.70
C ASN A 259 -32.89 16.71 -16.56
N LYS A 260 -32.50 15.44 -16.77
CA LYS A 260 -31.78 14.67 -15.75
C LYS A 260 -30.52 15.38 -15.27
N PRO A 261 -30.14 15.22 -13.98
CA PRO A 261 -28.89 15.76 -13.48
C PRO A 261 -27.69 15.29 -14.32
N GLY A 262 -26.74 16.19 -14.57
CA GLY A 262 -25.50 15.82 -15.26
C GLY A 262 -24.65 14.84 -14.45
N VAL A 263 -23.68 14.21 -15.10
CA VAL A 263 -22.73 13.28 -14.44
C VAL A 263 -21.67 14.06 -13.67
N ALA A 264 -21.50 13.74 -12.38
CA ALA A 264 -20.42 14.26 -11.54
C ALA A 264 -19.17 13.38 -11.67
N THR A 265 -19.35 12.07 -11.57
CA THR A 265 -18.28 11.08 -11.71
C THR A 265 -18.80 9.91 -12.53
N ASP A 266 -18.04 9.52 -13.55
CA ASP A 266 -18.28 8.30 -14.30
C ASP A 266 -17.42 7.19 -13.72
N TYR A 267 -18.05 6.10 -13.25
CA TYR A 267 -17.35 4.92 -12.73
C TYR A 267 -17.08 3.88 -13.81
N GLY A 268 -17.60 4.11 -15.03
CA GLY A 268 -17.46 3.23 -16.17
C GLY A 268 -18.31 1.97 -16.10
N VAL A 269 -18.00 1.06 -17.02
CA VAL A 269 -18.76 -0.17 -17.24
C VAL A 269 -18.28 -1.28 -16.32
N THR A 270 -19.18 -1.79 -15.48
CA THR A 270 -19.00 -3.04 -14.74
C THR A 270 -19.73 -4.17 -15.44
N LYS A 271 -19.07 -5.30 -15.61
CA LYS A 271 -19.67 -6.51 -16.19
C LYS A 271 -20.38 -7.30 -15.09
N VAL A 272 -21.69 -7.45 -15.24
CA VAL A 272 -22.56 -8.13 -14.27
C VAL A 272 -23.18 -9.38 -14.90
N ALA A 273 -23.43 -10.37 -14.06
CA ALA A 273 -24.15 -11.58 -14.42
C ALA A 273 -24.93 -12.10 -13.19
N PRO A 274 -25.96 -12.92 -13.38
CA PRO A 274 -26.61 -13.59 -12.25
C PRO A 274 -25.58 -14.36 -11.40
N GLY A 275 -25.70 -14.25 -10.08
CA GLY A 275 -24.76 -14.78 -9.09
C GLY A 275 -23.60 -13.84 -8.72
N THR A 276 -23.56 -12.61 -9.24
CA THR A 276 -22.47 -11.66 -8.96
C THR A 276 -22.83 -10.64 -7.88
N SER A 277 -21.80 -10.13 -7.20
CA SER A 277 -21.89 -9.01 -6.26
C SER A 277 -20.70 -8.08 -6.52
N SER A 278 -20.98 -6.82 -6.82
CA SER A 278 -19.95 -5.88 -7.29
C SER A 278 -19.90 -4.65 -6.40
N VAL A 279 -18.72 -4.33 -5.86
CA VAL A 279 -18.43 -2.99 -5.35
C VAL A 279 -18.06 -2.12 -6.55
N VAL A 280 -18.95 -1.22 -6.93
CA VAL A 280 -18.79 -0.36 -8.11
C VAL A 280 -17.87 0.81 -7.81
N ALA A 281 -18.06 1.45 -6.67
CA ALA A 281 -17.29 2.62 -6.28
C ALA A 281 -17.19 2.73 -4.75
N THR A 282 -16.18 3.45 -4.28
CA THR A 282 -16.01 3.81 -2.86
C THR A 282 -15.69 5.29 -2.73
N PHE A 283 -16.37 5.98 -1.83
CA PHE A 283 -16.30 7.42 -1.65
C PHE A 283 -16.60 7.81 -0.19
N ALA A 284 -16.24 9.02 0.23
CA ALA A 284 -16.62 9.53 1.54
C ALA A 284 -18.15 9.70 1.61
N CYS A 285 -18.79 9.25 2.69
CA CYS A 285 -20.22 9.40 2.85
C CYS A 285 -20.61 10.90 2.90
N PRO A 286 -21.48 11.39 2.00
CA PRO A 286 -21.95 12.77 2.01
C PRO A 286 -23.05 12.94 3.07
N ALA A 287 -22.66 12.84 4.34
CA ALA A 287 -23.57 12.77 5.48
C ALA A 287 -24.51 13.98 5.58
N GLY A 288 -25.78 13.71 5.87
CA GLY A 288 -26.83 14.72 5.97
C GLY A 288 -27.36 15.22 4.62
N SER A 289 -27.02 14.54 3.51
CA SER A 289 -27.44 14.93 2.17
C SER A 289 -27.93 13.73 1.35
N ALA A 290 -28.67 14.05 0.28
CA ALA A 290 -29.09 13.07 -0.71
C ALA A 290 -28.08 13.01 -1.87
N ILE A 291 -27.87 11.81 -2.40
CA ILE A 291 -26.94 11.56 -3.50
C ILE A 291 -27.64 10.77 -4.61
N GLY A 292 -27.34 11.12 -5.87
CA GLY A 292 -27.91 10.49 -7.06
C GLY A 292 -26.92 9.61 -7.82
N PHE A 293 -27.38 8.48 -8.36
CA PHE A 293 -26.62 7.60 -9.25
C PHE A 293 -27.42 7.26 -10.51
N GLY A 294 -26.74 7.00 -11.61
CA GLY A 294 -27.34 6.56 -12.87
C GLY A 294 -26.79 5.21 -13.33
N LEU A 295 -27.68 4.33 -13.80
CA LEU A 295 -27.34 3.07 -14.46
C LEU A 295 -27.79 3.15 -15.92
N SER A 296 -26.88 2.83 -16.84
CA SER A 296 -27.18 2.73 -18.28
C SER A 296 -26.63 1.43 -18.86
N ALA A 297 -27.26 0.94 -19.93
CA ALA A 297 -26.78 -0.26 -20.60
C ALA A 297 -25.51 0.01 -21.42
N SER A 298 -24.58 -0.93 -21.39
CA SER A 298 -23.48 -1.07 -22.35
C SER A 298 -23.55 -2.44 -23.04
N ASP A 299 -22.86 -2.59 -24.17
CA ASP A 299 -22.66 -3.88 -24.86
C ASP A 299 -23.96 -4.65 -25.17
N GLY A 300 -25.03 -3.92 -25.53
CA GLY A 300 -26.33 -4.49 -25.87
C GLY A 300 -27.07 -5.13 -24.68
N THR A 301 -26.65 -4.82 -23.45
CA THR A 301 -27.26 -5.36 -22.23
C THR A 301 -28.68 -4.82 -22.07
N MET A 302 -29.58 -5.72 -21.70
CA MET A 302 -30.89 -5.35 -21.18
C MET A 302 -31.04 -6.02 -19.82
N LEU A 303 -31.42 -5.23 -18.82
CA LEU A 303 -31.69 -5.71 -17.48
C LEU A 303 -32.87 -4.95 -16.92
N SER A 304 -33.85 -5.67 -16.40
CA SER A 304 -34.94 -5.11 -15.60
C SER A 304 -35.13 -5.97 -14.37
N TYR A 305 -35.11 -5.37 -13.18
CA TYR A 305 -35.32 -6.07 -11.91
C TYR A 305 -36.13 -5.21 -10.94
N PHE A 306 -36.86 -5.85 -10.03
CA PHE A 306 -37.47 -5.17 -8.89
C PHE A 306 -36.44 -5.01 -7.77
N GLN A 307 -36.19 -3.78 -7.31
CA GLN A 307 -35.24 -3.50 -6.24
C GLN A 307 -35.75 -4.13 -4.93
N ASP A 308 -35.04 -5.11 -4.40
CA ASP A 308 -35.52 -5.89 -3.27
C ASP A 308 -34.38 -6.43 -2.40
N TYR A 309 -34.64 -6.51 -1.10
CA TYR A 309 -33.72 -6.99 -0.08
C TYR A 309 -33.96 -8.46 0.31
N ASN A 310 -35.19 -8.96 0.17
CA ASN A 310 -35.60 -10.23 0.78
C ASN A 310 -35.22 -11.49 -0.04
N PRO A 311 -34.91 -12.60 0.65
CA PRO A 311 -33.71 -12.77 1.46
C PRO A 311 -32.41 -12.74 0.63
N SER A 312 -32.50 -12.80 -0.70
CA SER A 312 -31.37 -12.60 -1.61
C SER A 312 -31.50 -11.22 -2.27
N PRO A 313 -30.74 -10.21 -1.81
CA PRO A 313 -30.91 -8.86 -2.27
C PRO A 313 -30.49 -8.70 -3.74
N ILE A 314 -31.34 -8.04 -4.52
CA ILE A 314 -31.06 -7.63 -5.90
C ILE A 314 -31.17 -6.11 -6.02
N GLY A 315 -30.23 -5.52 -6.76
CA GLY A 315 -30.25 -4.10 -7.12
C GLY A 315 -29.10 -3.30 -6.55
N LEU A 316 -29.33 -1.99 -6.47
CA LEU A 316 -28.32 -1.01 -6.10
C LEU A 316 -28.42 -0.64 -4.62
N TYR A 317 -27.28 -0.62 -3.92
CA TYR A 317 -27.19 -0.38 -2.49
C TYR A 317 -25.99 0.50 -2.16
N ILE A 318 -26.00 1.11 -0.97
CA ILE A 318 -24.83 1.74 -0.37
C ILE A 318 -24.46 1.01 0.92
N THR A 319 -23.26 0.44 1.00
CA THR A 319 -22.71 -0.11 2.25
C THR A 319 -21.78 0.89 2.93
N LYS A 320 -21.63 0.79 4.25
CA LYS A 320 -20.98 1.81 5.08
C LYS A 320 -19.97 1.19 6.05
N CYS A 321 -18.82 1.83 6.19
CA CYS A 321 -17.69 1.46 7.04
C CYS A 321 -16.79 2.69 7.24
#